data_AF-Q4SJE6-F1
#
_entry.id   AF-Q4SJE6-F1
#
_cell.length_a   1.000
_cell.length_b   1.000
_cell.length_c   1.000
_cell.angle_alpha   90.00
_cell.angle_beta   90.00
_cell.angle_gamma   90.00
#
_symmetry.space_group_name_H-M   'P 1'
#
loop_
_entity.id
_entity.type
_entity.pdbx_description
1 polymer ?
#
loop_
_entity_poly.entity_id
_entity_poly.type
_entity_poly.pdbx_seq_one_letter_code
_entity_poly.pdbx_strand_id
1 'polypeptide(L)'
;SLLLDNEFKPLPPDKCVDTEAFLEAVSHLPSFFDCLGSSVFAIIKADITGNITKIKTAYLKDPQKFVTLQDLLISEREAQADKWPLVGATLALMWLKRGLRFIQILLQSLADGERDANNPNSIRVNVVKAYEQALKRYHGWLTQKLFSVRKRPLLSVFMAAGFQPEMALLAAPCRSNFLKALSKGEDVGEEDCLAKVRQFLENFTPTVDAIYEMYTKLNAELSYTV
;
A
#
# COMPACT_ATOMS: atom_id res chain seq x y z
N SER A 1 0.89 0.58 19.09
CA SER A 1 0.66 1.68 18.11
C SER A 1 -0.04 1.06 16.92
N LEU A 2 -0.72 1.83 16.06
CA LEU A 2 -1.53 1.24 14.97
C LEU A 2 -0.78 0.18 14.15
N LEU A 3 0.53 0.39 13.91
CA LEU A 3 1.39 -0.50 13.14
C LEU A 3 1.91 -1.72 13.93
N LEU A 4 2.27 -1.54 15.21
CA LEU A 4 2.89 -2.62 16.00
C LEU A 4 1.90 -3.58 16.64
N ASP A 5 0.60 -3.26 16.64
CA ASP A 5 -0.38 -4.17 17.20
C ASP A 5 -0.60 -5.41 16.31
N ASN A 6 -0.17 -5.36 15.04
CA ASN A 6 -0.36 -6.42 14.04
C ASN A 6 0.86 -6.53 13.11
N GLU A 7 2.00 -6.87 13.70
CA GLU A 7 3.27 -7.00 12.97
C GLU A 7 3.27 -8.19 12.01
N PHE A 8 4.01 -8.04 10.91
CA PHE A 8 4.31 -9.14 10.01
C PHE A 8 5.28 -10.10 10.71
N LYS A 9 5.06 -11.41 10.52
CA LYS A 9 6.00 -12.42 11.02
C LYS A 9 7.30 -12.39 10.22
N PRO A 10 8.45 -12.72 10.84
CA PRO A 10 9.69 -12.92 10.10
C PRO A 10 9.52 -13.99 9.02
N LEU A 11 10.12 -13.77 7.85
CA LEU A 11 10.07 -14.75 6.78
C LEU A 11 10.95 -15.97 7.09
N PRO A 12 10.52 -17.18 6.72
CA PRO A 12 11.37 -18.35 6.71
C PRO A 12 12.53 -18.21 5.69
N PRO A 13 13.60 -19.04 5.78
CA PRO A 13 14.75 -18.96 4.88
C PRO A 13 14.42 -19.11 3.39
N ASP A 14 13.36 -19.85 3.05
CA ASP A 14 12.88 -20.04 1.67
C ASP A 14 12.02 -18.88 1.16
N LYS A 15 11.74 -17.88 2.01
CA LYS A 15 10.90 -16.70 1.74
C LYS A 15 9.45 -17.03 1.36
N CYS A 16 8.96 -18.22 1.71
CA CYS A 16 7.55 -18.54 1.54
C CYS A 16 6.69 -17.68 2.49
N VAL A 17 5.56 -17.16 1.99
CA VAL A 17 4.69 -16.29 2.78
C VAL A 17 3.48 -17.11 3.22
N ASP A 18 3.40 -17.39 4.52
CA ASP A 18 2.24 -18.05 5.14
C ASP A 18 0.98 -17.22 4.92
N THR A 19 -0.05 -17.81 4.31
CA THR A 19 -1.27 -17.11 3.88
C THR A 19 -2.07 -16.61 5.07
N GLU A 20 -2.18 -17.41 6.14
CA GLU A 20 -2.98 -17.07 7.31
C GLU A 20 -2.37 -15.88 8.05
N ALA A 21 -1.07 -15.98 8.38
CA ALA A 21 -0.35 -14.93 9.07
C ALA A 21 -0.29 -13.64 8.24
N PHE A 22 -0.12 -13.74 6.92
CA PHE A 22 -0.18 -12.59 6.03
C PHE A 22 -1.57 -11.94 6.04
N LEU A 23 -2.64 -12.72 5.93
CA LEU A 23 -4.02 -12.22 5.93
C LEU A 23 -4.43 -11.61 7.26
N GLU A 24 -3.97 -12.19 8.37
CA GLU A 24 -4.13 -11.64 9.71
C GLU A 24 -3.50 -10.25 9.78
N ALA A 25 -2.19 -10.13 9.55
CA ALA A 25 -1.46 -8.85 9.64
C ALA A 25 -2.01 -7.79 8.66
N VAL A 26 -2.21 -8.15 7.39
CA VAL A 26 -2.63 -7.20 6.35
C VAL A 26 -4.07 -6.68 6.57
N SER A 27 -4.92 -7.44 7.27
CA SER A 27 -6.32 -7.05 7.52
C SER A 27 -6.48 -5.80 8.38
N HIS A 28 -5.43 -5.42 9.12
CA HIS A 28 -5.40 -4.22 9.96
C HIS A 28 -4.88 -2.99 9.20
N LEU A 29 -4.13 -3.17 8.11
CA LEU A 29 -3.55 -2.07 7.34
C LEU A 29 -4.56 -1.10 6.70
N PRO A 30 -5.80 -1.48 6.33
CA PRO A 30 -6.78 -0.49 5.87
C PRO A 30 -7.00 0.68 6.84
N SER A 31 -6.82 0.47 8.16
CA SER A 31 -6.94 1.53 9.17
C SER A 31 -5.84 2.60 9.06
N PHE A 32 -4.70 2.27 8.44
CA PHE A 32 -3.63 3.24 8.13
C PHE A 32 -4.15 4.42 7.31
N PHE A 33 -5.09 4.18 6.39
CA PHE A 33 -5.65 5.24 5.55
C PHE A 33 -6.56 6.19 6.33
N ASP A 34 -7.08 5.77 7.49
CA ASP A 34 -7.82 6.67 8.38
C ASP A 34 -6.88 7.72 9.00
N CYS A 35 -5.58 7.40 9.19
CA CYS A 35 -4.57 8.37 9.63
C CYS A 35 -4.30 9.48 8.60
N LEU A 36 -4.67 9.28 7.34
CA LEU A 36 -4.58 10.29 6.29
C LEU A 36 -5.80 11.23 6.27
N GLY A 37 -6.83 10.97 7.08
CA GLY A 37 -7.86 11.94 7.49
C GLY A 37 -8.83 12.44 6.41
N SER A 38 -8.70 12.03 5.15
CA SER A 38 -9.53 12.53 4.05
C SER A 38 -10.35 11.43 3.37
N SER A 39 -11.58 11.78 2.97
CA SER A 39 -12.50 10.91 2.23
C SER A 39 -11.93 10.41 0.90
N VAL A 40 -10.95 11.11 0.32
CA VAL A 40 -10.22 10.65 -0.88
C VAL A 40 -9.48 9.33 -0.63
N PHE A 41 -8.98 9.11 0.59
CA PHE A 41 -8.29 7.89 0.99
C PHE A 41 -9.27 6.75 1.31
N ALA A 42 -10.56 7.03 1.49
CA ALA A 42 -11.59 6.00 1.66
C ALA A 42 -11.75 5.12 0.41
N ILE A 43 -11.52 5.70 -0.78
CA ILE A 43 -11.52 4.95 -2.05
C ILE A 43 -10.36 3.94 -2.06
N ILE A 44 -9.18 4.36 -1.64
CA ILE A 44 -7.98 3.51 -1.56
C ILE A 44 -8.18 2.41 -0.51
N LYS A 45 -8.73 2.79 0.65
CA LYS A 45 -9.08 1.86 1.73
C LYS A 45 -10.06 0.78 1.25
N ALA A 46 -11.09 1.17 0.49
CA ALA A 46 -12.07 0.23 -0.06
C ALA A 46 -11.43 -0.76 -1.05
N ASP A 47 -10.56 -0.27 -1.95
CA ASP A 47 -9.84 -1.13 -2.90
C ASP A 47 -8.97 -2.18 -2.19
N ILE A 48 -8.14 -1.75 -1.23
CA ILE A 48 -7.28 -2.64 -0.44
C ILE A 48 -8.11 -3.64 0.35
N THR A 49 -9.19 -3.20 1.01
CA THR A 49 -10.09 -4.07 1.77
C THR A 49 -10.75 -5.12 0.86
N GLY A 50 -11.18 -4.72 -0.33
CA GLY A 50 -11.76 -5.61 -1.34
C GLY A 50 -10.76 -6.65 -1.83
N ASN A 51 -9.51 -6.26 -2.06
CA ASN A 51 -8.45 -7.20 -2.45
C ASN A 51 -8.13 -8.21 -1.33
N ILE A 52 -8.00 -7.76 -0.09
CA ILE A 52 -7.81 -8.65 1.07
C ILE A 52 -8.97 -9.64 1.18
N THR A 53 -10.21 -9.16 1.03
CA THR A 53 -11.42 -10.00 1.09
C THR A 53 -11.39 -11.08 0.03
N LYS A 54 -11.04 -10.75 -1.22
CA LYS A 54 -10.94 -11.72 -2.32
C LYS A 54 -9.90 -12.81 -2.03
N ILE A 55 -8.73 -12.43 -1.53
CA ILE A 55 -7.66 -13.39 -1.18
C ILE A 55 -8.11 -14.28 -0.04
N LYS A 56 -8.72 -13.71 1.02
CA LYS A 56 -9.26 -14.45 2.15
C LYS A 56 -10.37 -15.42 1.73
N THR A 57 -11.27 -15.01 0.85
CA THR A 57 -12.32 -15.89 0.30
C THR A 57 -11.72 -17.05 -0.49
N ALA A 58 -10.62 -16.84 -1.21
CA ALA A 58 -9.93 -17.93 -1.91
C ALA A 58 -9.22 -18.88 -0.95
N TYR A 59 -8.49 -18.33 0.04
CA TYR A 59 -7.81 -19.10 1.10
C TYR A 59 -8.77 -20.01 1.87
N LEU A 60 -9.94 -19.50 2.27
CA LEU A 60 -10.93 -20.25 3.06
C LEU A 60 -11.57 -21.42 2.32
N LYS A 61 -11.37 -21.58 1.00
CA LYS A 61 -11.87 -22.76 0.27
C LYS A 61 -11.13 -24.03 0.66
N ASP A 62 -9.83 -23.93 0.93
CA ASP A 62 -8.99 -25.05 1.36
C ASP A 62 -7.72 -24.56 2.06
N PRO A 63 -7.80 -24.17 3.35
CA PRO A 63 -6.65 -23.67 4.11
C PRO A 63 -5.47 -24.65 4.19
N GLN A 64 -5.74 -25.96 4.15
CA GLN A 64 -4.68 -26.99 4.18
C GLN A 64 -3.92 -27.06 2.86
N LYS A 65 -4.58 -26.75 1.75
CA LYS A 65 -3.94 -26.64 0.43
C LYS A 65 -3.24 -25.30 0.22
N PHE A 66 -3.78 -24.21 0.78
CA PHE A 66 -3.31 -22.84 0.55
C PHE A 66 -2.46 -22.29 1.69
N VAL A 67 -1.54 -23.12 2.20
CA VAL A 67 -0.64 -22.77 3.32
C VAL A 67 0.16 -21.52 3.00
N THR A 68 0.71 -21.42 1.79
CA THR A 68 1.45 -20.24 1.34
C THR A 68 0.72 -19.48 0.22
N LEU A 69 1.03 -18.19 0.06
CA LEU A 69 0.53 -17.39 -1.06
C LEU A 69 0.93 -18.01 -2.41
N GLN A 70 2.09 -18.66 -2.45
CA GLN A 70 2.61 -19.40 -3.60
C GLN A 70 1.67 -20.56 -3.96
N ASP A 71 1.27 -21.38 -2.99
CA ASP A 71 0.35 -22.50 -3.20
C ASP A 71 -1.00 -22.05 -3.76
N LEU A 72 -1.51 -20.93 -3.23
CA LEU A 72 -2.76 -20.32 -3.68
C LEU A 72 -2.69 -19.90 -5.15
N LEU A 73 -1.64 -19.18 -5.54
CA LEU A 73 -1.45 -18.68 -6.91
C LEU A 73 -1.19 -19.82 -7.91
N ILE A 74 -0.37 -20.81 -7.53
CA ILE A 74 -0.08 -21.98 -8.36
C ILE A 74 -1.36 -22.79 -8.60
N SER A 75 -2.13 -23.03 -7.54
CA SER A 75 -3.40 -23.75 -7.64
C SER A 75 -4.44 -23.02 -8.49
N GLU A 76 -4.52 -21.68 -8.38
CA GLU A 76 -5.42 -20.89 -9.21
C GLU A 76 -5.02 -20.92 -10.69
N ARG A 77 -3.71 -20.89 -10.99
CA ARG A 77 -3.18 -21.05 -12.34
C ARG A 77 -3.56 -22.40 -12.95
N GLU A 78 -3.44 -23.48 -12.20
CA GLU A 78 -3.80 -24.82 -12.65
C GLU A 78 -5.31 -24.96 -12.90
N ALA A 79 -6.14 -24.36 -12.04
CA ALA A 79 -7.58 -24.42 -12.15
C ALA A 79 -8.17 -23.52 -13.25
N GLN A 80 -7.48 -22.43 -13.61
CA GLN A 80 -7.98 -21.39 -14.53
C GLN A 80 -6.89 -20.93 -15.52
N ALA A 81 -6.20 -21.87 -16.14
CA ALA A 81 -5.05 -21.61 -17.01
C ALA A 81 -5.34 -20.64 -18.17
N ASP A 82 -6.58 -20.60 -18.67
CA ASP A 82 -7.03 -19.72 -19.75
C ASP A 82 -7.20 -18.25 -19.34
N LYS A 83 -7.41 -17.99 -18.04
CA LYS A 83 -7.68 -16.65 -17.50
C LYS A 83 -6.54 -16.12 -16.62
N TRP A 84 -5.70 -17.01 -16.11
CA TRP A 84 -4.60 -16.63 -15.24
C TRP A 84 -3.55 -15.78 -15.99
N PRO A 85 -2.97 -14.71 -15.40
CA PRO A 85 -3.12 -14.22 -14.02
C PRO A 85 -4.20 -13.14 -13.82
N LEU A 86 -5.11 -12.93 -14.78
CA LEU A 86 -6.15 -11.88 -14.78
C LEU A 86 -7.39 -12.24 -13.93
N VAL A 87 -7.28 -13.13 -12.94
CA VAL A 87 -8.43 -13.63 -12.19
C VAL A 87 -8.16 -13.79 -10.70
N GLY A 88 -9.25 -13.75 -9.92
CA GLY A 88 -9.33 -14.21 -8.55
C GLY A 88 -8.28 -13.65 -7.58
N ALA A 89 -7.68 -14.53 -6.78
CA ALA A 89 -6.76 -14.15 -5.73
C ALA A 89 -5.42 -13.64 -6.27
N THR A 90 -4.97 -14.17 -7.42
CA THR A 90 -3.79 -13.69 -8.13
C THR A 90 -3.98 -12.23 -8.52
N LEU A 91 -5.10 -11.88 -9.18
CA LEU A 91 -5.33 -10.49 -9.56
C LEU A 91 -5.49 -9.58 -8.34
N ALA A 92 -6.18 -10.04 -7.30
CA ALA A 92 -6.37 -9.27 -6.07
C ALA A 92 -5.05 -9.00 -5.33
N LEU A 93 -4.19 -10.03 -5.18
CA LEU A 93 -2.90 -9.88 -4.52
C LEU A 93 -1.93 -9.02 -5.35
N MET A 94 -2.06 -9.01 -6.68
CA MET A 94 -1.28 -8.13 -7.54
C MET A 94 -1.55 -6.64 -7.26
N TRP A 95 -2.81 -6.27 -7.08
CA TRP A 95 -3.19 -4.90 -6.72
C TRP A 95 -2.84 -4.60 -5.27
N LEU A 96 -3.10 -5.55 -4.36
CA LEU A 96 -2.74 -5.40 -2.95
C LEU A 96 -1.25 -5.14 -2.75
N LYS A 97 -0.35 -5.92 -3.36
CA LYS A 97 1.11 -5.75 -3.18
C LYS A 97 1.60 -4.38 -3.64
N ARG A 98 0.95 -3.76 -4.63
CA ARG A 98 1.26 -2.38 -5.07
C ARG A 98 0.83 -1.36 -4.02
N GLY A 99 -0.34 -1.54 -3.42
CA GLY A 99 -0.78 -0.75 -2.27
C GLY A 99 0.13 -0.92 -1.05
N LEU A 100 0.58 -2.14 -0.76
CA LEU A 100 1.54 -2.40 0.32
C LEU A 100 2.89 -1.74 0.06
N ARG A 101 3.37 -1.77 -1.20
CA ARG A 101 4.59 -1.05 -1.59
C ARG A 101 4.47 0.45 -1.41
N PHE A 102 3.30 1.02 -1.70
CA PHE A 102 3.04 2.44 -1.42
C PHE A 102 3.19 2.75 0.08
N ILE A 103 2.56 1.96 0.96
CA ILE A 103 2.66 2.12 2.42
C ILE A 103 4.13 1.99 2.86
N GLN A 104 4.84 0.98 2.35
CA GLN A 104 6.25 0.71 2.67
C GLN A 104 7.13 1.92 2.35
N ILE A 105 7.04 2.46 1.13
CA ILE A 105 7.87 3.59 0.69
C ILE A 105 7.51 4.87 1.44
N LEU A 106 6.22 5.11 1.70
CA LEU A 106 5.76 6.27 2.48
C LEU A 106 6.34 6.23 3.89
N LEU A 107 6.18 5.11 4.59
CA LEU A 107 6.67 4.93 5.95
C LEU A 107 8.20 5.01 6.03
N GLN A 108 8.90 4.34 5.10
CA GLN A 108 10.36 4.38 5.03
C GLN A 108 10.87 5.80 4.81
N SER A 109 10.29 6.53 3.84
CA SER A 109 10.64 7.93 3.55
C SER A 109 10.45 8.84 4.78
N LEU A 110 9.40 8.62 5.58
CA LEU A 110 9.18 9.37 6.82
C LEU A 110 10.20 9.03 7.91
N ALA A 111 10.58 7.75 8.03
CA ALA A 111 11.55 7.23 8.99
C ALA A 111 13.01 7.59 8.65
N ASP A 112 13.31 7.76 7.36
CA ASP A 112 14.60 8.24 6.86
C ASP A 112 14.76 9.76 7.03
N GLY A 113 13.71 10.44 7.51
CA GLY A 113 13.74 11.89 7.76
C GLY A 113 13.59 12.74 6.49
N GLU A 114 13.14 12.17 5.36
CA GLU A 114 12.91 12.93 4.14
C GLU A 114 11.77 13.94 4.34
N ARG A 115 12.04 15.22 4.06
CA ARG A 115 11.11 16.33 4.25
C ARG A 115 11.31 17.40 3.19
N ASP A 116 10.27 18.20 2.95
CA ASP A 116 10.39 19.44 2.21
C ASP A 116 11.07 20.49 3.10
N ALA A 117 12.22 21.03 2.69
CA ALA A 117 12.96 22.05 3.44
C ALA A 117 12.13 23.32 3.67
N ASN A 118 11.22 23.65 2.75
CA ASN A 118 10.36 24.84 2.85
C ASN A 118 9.08 24.57 3.66
N ASN A 119 8.69 23.31 3.81
CA ASN A 119 7.50 22.91 4.55
C ASN A 119 7.73 21.58 5.30
N PRO A 120 8.55 21.58 6.36
CA PRO A 120 9.01 20.35 7.02
C PRO A 120 7.90 19.58 7.76
N ASN A 121 6.74 20.22 7.99
CA ASN A 121 5.55 19.58 8.56
C ASN A 121 4.62 19.00 7.48
N SER A 122 4.99 19.01 6.21
CA SER A 122 4.24 18.37 5.11
C SER A 122 4.76 16.98 4.84
N ILE A 123 3.86 16.01 4.62
CA ILE A 123 4.21 14.66 4.14
C ILE A 123 4.05 14.50 2.62
N ARG A 124 3.75 15.59 1.90
CA ARG A 124 3.44 15.53 0.46
C ARG A 124 4.59 14.93 -0.37
N VAL A 125 5.83 15.29 -0.05
CA VAL A 125 7.00 14.74 -0.76
C VAL A 125 7.12 13.23 -0.59
N ASN A 126 6.81 12.71 0.60
CA ASN A 126 6.83 11.29 0.92
C ASN A 126 5.69 10.55 0.19
N VAL A 127 4.48 11.13 0.19
CA VAL A 127 3.30 10.57 -0.52
C VAL A 127 3.53 10.52 -2.03
N VAL A 128 4.09 11.59 -2.61
CA VAL A 128 4.44 11.63 -4.05
C VAL A 128 5.48 10.55 -4.36
N LYS A 129 6.57 10.47 -3.59
CA LYS A 129 7.60 9.44 -3.78
C LYS A 129 6.99 8.04 -3.77
N ALA A 130 6.16 7.74 -2.78
CA ALA A 130 5.47 6.46 -2.67
C ALA A 130 4.56 6.17 -3.88
N TYR A 131 3.79 7.17 -4.33
CA TYR A 131 2.92 7.05 -5.49
C TYR A 131 3.70 6.77 -6.77
N GLU A 132 4.75 7.55 -7.03
CA GLU A 132 5.55 7.45 -8.24
C GLU A 132 6.24 6.09 -8.38
N GLN A 133 6.72 5.55 -7.27
CA GLN A 133 7.45 4.29 -7.27
C GLN A 133 6.53 3.06 -7.28
N ALA A 134 5.39 3.12 -6.57
CA ALA A 134 4.52 1.95 -6.37
C ALA A 134 3.35 1.85 -7.36
N LEU A 135 2.70 2.96 -7.71
CA LEU A 135 1.37 2.95 -8.33
C LEU A 135 1.31 3.66 -9.70
N LYS A 136 2.06 4.75 -9.88
CA LYS A 136 1.94 5.63 -11.05
C LYS A 136 1.95 4.92 -12.40
N ARG A 137 2.83 3.92 -12.57
CA ARG A 137 2.95 3.15 -13.83
C ARG A 137 1.72 2.31 -14.18
N TYR A 138 0.85 2.04 -13.21
CA TYR A 138 -0.36 1.22 -13.38
C TYR A 138 -1.63 2.08 -13.41
N HIS A 139 -1.51 3.39 -13.31
CA HIS A 139 -2.62 4.33 -13.35
C HIS A 139 -2.66 5.00 -14.72
N GLY A 140 -3.82 5.03 -15.36
CA GLY A 140 -4.08 5.79 -16.57
C GLY A 140 -4.00 7.30 -16.29
N TRP A 141 -4.03 8.09 -17.36
CA TRP A 141 -3.85 9.54 -17.28
C TRP A 141 -4.84 10.23 -16.33
N LEU A 142 -6.09 9.76 -16.28
CA LEU A 142 -7.11 10.33 -15.40
C LEU A 142 -6.76 10.10 -13.92
N THR A 143 -6.41 8.87 -13.55
CA THR A 143 -6.06 8.49 -12.18
C THR A 143 -4.74 9.15 -11.75
N GLN A 144 -3.77 9.31 -12.65
CA GLN A 144 -2.52 10.03 -12.36
C GLN A 144 -2.73 11.50 -11.98
N LYS A 145 -3.78 12.16 -12.50
CA LYS A 145 -4.07 13.57 -12.15
C LYS A 145 -4.49 13.78 -10.70
N LEU A 146 -4.99 12.75 -10.03
CA LEU A 146 -5.33 12.82 -8.59
C LEU A 146 -4.09 12.99 -7.71
N PHE A 147 -2.91 12.57 -8.20
CA PHE A 147 -1.65 12.52 -7.46
C PHE A 147 -0.52 13.36 -8.10
N SER A 148 -0.81 14.16 -9.12
CA SER A 148 0.22 14.92 -9.86
C SER A 148 0.51 16.29 -9.25
N VAL A 149 1.70 16.51 -8.70
CA VAL A 149 2.18 17.86 -8.31
C VAL A 149 2.60 18.63 -9.57
N ARG A 150 1.86 19.65 -9.97
CA ARG A 150 2.24 20.47 -11.13
C ARG A 150 3.22 21.58 -10.71
N LYS A 151 4.52 21.41 -10.99
CA LYS A 151 5.58 22.43 -10.74
C LYS A 151 5.52 23.69 -11.65
N ARG A 152 4.37 24.14 -12.17
CA ARG A 152 4.29 25.36 -13.02
C ARG A 152 3.01 26.18 -12.84
N PRO A 153 3.08 27.52 -12.90
CA PRO A 153 1.92 28.40 -12.76
C PRO A 153 1.21 28.52 -14.13
N LEU A 154 0.20 27.70 -14.37
CA LEU A 154 -0.83 28.00 -15.38
C LEU A 154 -2.19 27.65 -14.78
N LEU A 155 -2.62 28.53 -13.87
CA LEU A 155 -3.76 28.32 -12.98
C LEU A 155 -5.09 28.82 -13.55
N SER A 156 -5.12 29.53 -14.68
CA SER A 156 -6.33 30.29 -15.07
C SER A 156 -7.40 29.47 -15.82
N VAL A 157 -7.02 28.50 -16.65
CA VAL A 157 -8.00 27.82 -17.54
C VAL A 157 -8.63 26.57 -16.89
N PHE A 158 -7.90 25.85 -16.05
CA PHE A 158 -8.39 24.59 -15.46
C PHE A 158 -9.25 24.79 -14.21
N MET A 159 -9.03 25.85 -13.43
CA MET A 159 -9.88 26.16 -12.27
C MET A 159 -11.30 26.58 -12.66
N ALA A 160 -11.47 27.20 -13.84
CA ALA A 160 -12.77 27.62 -14.35
C ALA A 160 -13.71 26.43 -14.67
N ALA A 161 -13.19 25.22 -14.82
CA ALA A 161 -13.96 24.00 -15.07
C ALA A 161 -14.25 23.19 -13.79
N GLY A 162 -13.92 23.70 -12.60
CA GLY A 162 -14.15 23.01 -11.33
C GLY A 162 -13.26 21.79 -11.07
N PHE A 163 -12.26 21.54 -11.92
CA PHE A 163 -11.36 20.40 -11.80
C PHE A 163 -10.11 20.79 -10.99
N GLN A 164 -10.00 20.31 -9.75
CA GLN A 164 -8.80 20.46 -8.92
C GLN A 164 -7.91 19.22 -9.06
N PRO A 165 -6.86 19.21 -9.90
CA PRO A 165 -5.81 18.21 -9.78
C PRO A 165 -5.15 18.37 -8.41
N GLU A 166 -4.68 17.27 -7.80
CA GLU A 166 -4.04 17.22 -6.47
C GLU A 166 -4.97 17.03 -5.24
N MET A 167 -6.26 16.70 -5.39
CA MET A 167 -7.15 16.49 -4.24
C MET A 167 -6.59 15.53 -3.16
N ALA A 168 -5.91 14.45 -3.57
CA ALA A 168 -5.30 13.52 -2.62
C ALA A 168 -4.09 14.12 -1.86
N LEU A 169 -3.29 14.95 -2.54
CA LEU A 169 -2.11 15.60 -1.97
C LEU A 169 -2.45 16.83 -1.13
N LEU A 170 -3.47 17.58 -1.54
CA LEU A 170 -4.01 18.70 -0.78
C LEU A 170 -4.65 18.23 0.51
N ALA A 171 -5.26 17.05 0.49
CA ALA A 171 -5.91 16.46 1.65
C ALA A 171 -4.99 15.58 2.52
N ALA A 172 -3.71 15.44 2.16
CA ALA A 172 -2.74 14.77 3.02
C ALA A 172 -2.57 15.58 4.33
N PRO A 173 -2.58 14.92 5.50
CA PRO A 173 -2.44 15.60 6.78
C PRO A 173 -1.02 16.19 6.93
N CYS A 174 -0.86 17.14 7.85
CA CYS A 174 0.48 17.50 8.29
C CYS A 174 1.14 16.32 9.04
N ARG A 175 2.47 16.31 9.05
CA ARG A 175 3.31 15.26 9.63
C ARG A 175 2.97 15.02 11.09
N SER A 176 2.85 16.07 11.89
CA SER A 176 2.48 15.94 13.32
C SER A 176 1.14 15.23 13.51
N ASN A 177 0.12 15.58 12.71
CA ASN A 177 -1.20 14.95 12.81
C ASN A 177 -1.16 13.49 12.34
N PHE A 178 -0.41 13.20 11.28
CA PHE A 178 -0.22 11.84 10.79
C PHE A 178 0.45 10.94 11.83
N LEU A 179 1.57 11.38 12.41
CA LEU A 179 2.31 10.62 13.43
C LEU A 179 1.49 10.45 14.72
N LYS A 180 0.75 11.48 15.13
CA LYS A 180 -0.20 11.38 16.25
C LYS A 180 -1.29 10.35 15.96
N ALA A 181 -1.85 10.32 14.75
CA ALA A 181 -2.84 9.34 14.36
C ALA A 181 -2.27 7.90 14.32
N LEU A 182 -1.03 7.71 13.85
CA LEU A 182 -0.33 6.41 13.93
C LEU A 182 -0.12 5.93 15.37
N SER A 183 0.04 6.88 16.29
CA SER A 183 0.13 6.63 17.73
C SER A 183 -1.25 6.58 18.42
N LYS A 184 -2.35 6.42 17.65
CA LYS A 184 -3.73 6.36 18.18
C LYS A 184 -4.12 7.57 19.04
N GLY A 185 -3.53 8.72 18.78
CA GLY A 185 -3.78 9.95 19.53
C GLY A 185 -2.92 10.13 20.79
N GLU A 186 -2.09 9.14 21.15
CA GLU A 186 -1.15 9.23 22.26
C GLU A 186 -0.11 10.34 22.02
N ASP A 187 0.29 11.01 23.10
CA ASP A 187 1.34 12.03 23.08
C ASP A 187 2.71 11.36 23.15
N VAL A 188 3.15 10.81 22.01
CA VAL A 188 4.41 10.10 21.84
C VAL A 188 5.38 11.00 21.09
N GLY A 189 6.65 11.04 21.55
CA GLY A 189 7.71 11.78 20.86
C GLY A 189 7.84 11.33 19.40
N GLU A 190 8.13 12.27 18.49
CA GLU A 190 8.23 11.97 17.06
C GLU A 190 9.22 10.83 16.78
N GLU A 191 10.41 10.87 17.38
CA GLU A 191 11.42 9.81 17.18
C GLU A 191 10.97 8.46 17.73
N ASP A 192 10.24 8.41 18.84
CA ASP A 192 9.69 7.16 19.36
C ASP A 192 8.62 6.59 18.42
N CYS A 193 7.77 7.46 17.84
CA CYS A 193 6.81 7.05 16.83
C CYS A 193 7.53 6.51 15.57
N LEU A 194 8.60 7.18 15.12
CA LEU A 194 9.39 6.74 13.96
C LEU A 194 10.20 5.46 14.25
N ALA A 195 10.66 5.25 15.48
CA ALA A 195 11.28 3.99 15.89
C ALA A 195 10.30 2.82 15.76
N LYS A 196 9.05 3.00 16.18
CA LYS A 196 7.98 2.00 15.97
C LYS A 196 7.68 1.78 14.48
N VAL A 197 7.77 2.82 13.64
CA VAL A 197 7.66 2.67 12.18
C VAL A 197 8.81 1.83 11.64
N ARG A 198 10.06 2.09 12.05
CA ARG A 198 11.23 1.31 11.63
C ARG A 198 11.08 -0.16 12.01
N GLN A 199 10.67 -0.44 13.25
CA GLN A 199 10.39 -1.80 13.72
C GLN A 199 9.35 -2.52 12.84
N PHE A 200 8.20 -1.87 12.58
CA PHE A 200 7.19 -2.45 11.69
C PHE A 200 7.74 -2.79 10.30
N LEU A 201 8.61 -1.93 9.76
CA LEU A 201 9.22 -2.10 8.45
C LEU A 201 10.19 -3.28 8.36
N GLU A 202 10.73 -3.79 9.47
CA GLU A 202 11.70 -4.89 9.51
C GLU A 202 11.16 -6.18 8.90
N ASN A 203 9.91 -6.55 9.19
CA ASN A 203 9.27 -7.73 8.62
C ASN A 203 8.32 -7.39 7.48
N PHE A 204 7.74 -6.18 7.47
CA PHE A 204 6.86 -5.75 6.40
C PHE A 204 7.61 -5.64 5.06
N THR A 205 8.79 -5.01 5.04
CA THR A 205 9.53 -4.79 3.79
C THR A 205 9.95 -6.11 3.14
N PRO A 206 10.59 -7.07 3.84
CA PRO A 206 10.94 -8.35 3.26
C PRO A 206 9.72 -9.16 2.79
N THR A 207 8.60 -9.09 3.51
CA THR A 207 7.36 -9.77 3.09
C THR A 207 6.85 -9.19 1.77
N VAL A 208 6.80 -7.87 1.62
CA VAL A 208 6.40 -7.24 0.35
C VAL A 208 7.40 -7.60 -0.76
N ASP A 209 8.70 -7.60 -0.48
CA ASP A 209 9.74 -8.01 -1.44
C ASP A 209 9.56 -9.46 -1.91
N ALA A 210 9.32 -10.40 -0.99
CA ALA A 210 9.07 -11.81 -1.30
C ALA A 210 7.84 -12.01 -2.19
N ILE A 211 6.77 -11.24 -1.96
CA ILE A 211 5.58 -11.27 -2.82
C ILE A 211 5.93 -10.75 -4.23
N TYR A 212 6.70 -9.67 -4.36
CA TYR A 212 7.15 -9.21 -5.68
C TYR A 212 8.04 -10.24 -6.39
N GLU A 213 9.00 -10.84 -5.68
CA GLU A 213 9.84 -11.93 -6.21
C GLU A 213 9.00 -13.13 -6.67
N MET A 214 7.98 -13.53 -5.90
CA MET A 214 7.04 -14.59 -6.24
C MET A 214 6.31 -14.28 -7.56
N TYR A 215 5.78 -13.07 -7.72
CA TYR A 215 5.08 -12.67 -8.95
C TYR A 215 5.99 -12.73 -10.18
N THR A 216 7.25 -12.30 -10.02
CA THR A 216 8.25 -12.40 -11.09
C THR A 216 8.54 -13.86 -11.43
N LYS A 217 8.79 -14.72 -10.43
CA LYS A 217 9.08 -16.15 -10.64
C LYS A 217 7.92 -16.91 -11.28
N LEU A 218 6.69 -16.58 -10.92
CA LEU A 218 5.49 -17.23 -11.48
C LEU A 218 5.07 -16.67 -12.84
N ASN A 219 5.68 -15.56 -13.30
CA ASN A 219 5.23 -14.78 -14.45
C ASN A 219 3.76 -14.30 -14.30
N ALA A 220 3.42 -13.83 -13.10
CA ALA A 220 2.07 -13.38 -12.72
C ALA A 220 1.87 -11.86 -12.81
N GLU A 221 2.94 -11.08 -13.07
CA GLU A 221 2.87 -9.62 -13.10
C GLU A 221 2.25 -9.11 -14.41
N LEU A 222 1.31 -8.18 -14.30
CA LEU A 222 0.68 -7.53 -15.44
C LEU A 222 0.99 -6.02 -15.47
N SER A 223 1.21 -5.46 -16.65
CA SER A 223 1.59 -4.05 -16.83
C SER A 223 0.46 -3.15 -17.35
N TYR A 224 -0.80 -3.60 -17.32
CA TYR A 224 -1.92 -2.77 -17.78
C TYR A 224 -2.21 -1.61 -16.80
N THR A 225 -2.83 -0.56 -17.34
CA THR A 225 -3.20 0.65 -16.58
C THR A 225 -4.69 0.70 -16.30
N VAL A 226 -5.08 1.25 -15.14
CA VAL A 226 -6.48 1.56 -14.76
C VAL A 226 -6.80 3.05 -14.78
#